data_AF-A0A0C1HYS3-F1
#
_entry.id   AF-A0A0C1HYS3-F1
#
_cell.length_a   1.000
_cell.length_b   1.000
_cell.length_c   1.000
_cell.angle_alpha   90.00
_cell.angle_beta   90.00
_cell.angle_gamma   90.00
#
_symmetry.space_group_name_H-M   'P 1'
#
loop_
_entity.id
_entity.type
_entity.pdbx_description
1 polymer ?
#
loop_
_entity_poly.entity_id
_entity_poly.type
_entity_poly.pdbx_seq_one_letter_code
_entity_poly.pdbx_strand_id
1 'polypeptide(L)' 'MEHDVLCVVGLGDHIGAVRFIARKFYGLDRIYRDEIPKWQEIIANNMIFHNAAVNESEHYASCLPRKYRSED' A
#
# COMPACT_ATOMS: atom_id res chain seq x y z
N MET A 1 5.05 16.15 -0.44
CA MET A 1 4.59 15.69 0.89
C MET A 1 4.93 14.23 0.99
N GLU A 2 5.64 13.84 2.03
CA GLU A 2 5.96 12.45 2.32
C GLU A 2 4.76 11.83 3.04
N HIS A 3 4.26 10.71 2.52
CA HIS A 3 3.12 10.01 3.10
C HIS A 3 3.61 8.69 3.69
N ASP A 4 3.43 8.53 4.99
CA ASP A 4 3.71 7.28 5.67
C ASP A 4 2.43 6.46 5.74
N VAL A 5 2.40 5.36 4.96
CA VAL A 5 1.16 4.63 4.67
C VAL A 5 1.33 3.17 5.05
N LEU A 6 0.42 2.68 5.90
CA LEU A 6 0.26 1.25 6.16
C LEU A 6 -0.83 0.70 5.22
N CYS A 7 -0.44 -0.12 4.25
CA CYS A 7 -1.35 -0.82 3.35
C CYS A 7 -1.24 -2.33 3.61
N VAL A 8 -2.27 -2.92 4.22
CA VAL A 8 -2.34 -4.36 4.48
C VAL A 8 -3.23 -5.00 3.42
N VAL A 9 -2.67 -5.95 2.68
CA VAL A 9 -3.38 -6.66 1.60
C VAL A 9 -3.33 -8.15 1.86
N GLY A 10 -4.45 -8.82 1.61
CA GLY A 10 -4.55 -10.27 1.78
C GLY A 10 -3.70 -11.03 0.76
N LEU A 11 -3.34 -12.27 1.12
CA LEU A 11 -2.65 -13.20 0.23
C LEU A 11 -3.37 -13.33 -1.11
N GLY A 12 -2.65 -13.07 -2.20
CA GLY A 12 -3.18 -13.14 -3.57
C GLY A 12 -3.73 -11.83 -4.15
N ASP A 13 -4.04 -10.81 -3.32
CA ASP A 13 -4.67 -9.57 -3.80
C ASP A 13 -3.67 -8.43 -4.12
N HIS A 14 -2.51 -8.81 -4.65
CA HIS A 14 -1.48 -7.88 -5.12
C HIS A 14 -1.99 -6.92 -6.23
N ILE A 15 -2.94 -7.34 -7.05
CA ILE A 15 -3.53 -6.49 -8.10
C ILE A 15 -4.47 -5.43 -7.50
N GLY A 16 -5.28 -5.80 -6.48
CA GLY A 16 -6.10 -4.86 -5.73
C GLY A 16 -5.24 -3.78 -5.06
N ALA A 17 -4.12 -4.18 -4.48
CA ALA A 17 -3.14 -3.27 -3.88
C ALA A 17 -2.61 -2.22 -4.88
N VAL A 18 -2.16 -2.68 -6.06
CA VAL A 18 -1.64 -1.79 -7.13
C VAL A 18 -2.72 -0.78 -7.55
N ARG A 19 -3.95 -1.24 -7.76
CA ARG A 19 -5.08 -0.37 -8.14
C ARG A 19 -5.39 0.67 -7.08
N PHE A 20 -5.41 0.26 -5.81
CA PHE A 20 -5.66 1.17 -4.69
C PHE A 20 -4.59 2.26 -4.60
N ILE A 21 -3.31 1.86 -4.62
CA ILE A 21 -2.17 2.78 -4.50
C ILE A 21 -2.15 3.77 -5.66
N ALA A 22 -2.29 3.28 -6.89
CA ALA A 22 -2.32 4.12 -8.09
C ALA A 22 -3.46 5.15 -8.05
N ARG A 23 -4.65 4.76 -7.58
CA ARG A 23 -5.77 5.69 -7.44
C ARG A 23 -5.52 6.73 -6.34
N LYS A 24 -5.02 6.29 -5.19
CA LYS A 24 -4.85 7.17 -4.01
C LYS A 24 -3.69 8.13 -4.11
N PHE A 25 -2.56 7.70 -4.67
CA PHE A 25 -1.32 8.48 -4.66
C PHE A 25 -0.94 9.03 -6.02
N TYR A 26 -1.46 8.45 -7.12
CA TYR A 26 -1.12 8.85 -8.49
C TYR A 26 -2.33 9.39 -9.28
N GLY A 27 -3.51 9.47 -8.66
CA GLY A 27 -4.71 10.06 -9.27
C GLY A 27 -5.27 9.26 -10.44
N LEU A 28 -4.94 7.96 -10.56
CA LEU A 28 -5.44 7.14 -11.65
C LEU A 28 -6.79 6.50 -11.31
N ASP A 29 -7.83 6.85 -12.06
CA ASP A 29 -9.14 6.21 -11.91
C ASP A 29 -9.21 4.80 -12.53
N ARG A 30 -8.34 4.49 -13.50
CA ARG A 30 -8.32 3.19 -14.18
C ARG A 30 -6.90 2.77 -14.52
N ILE A 31 -6.63 1.47 -14.40
CA ILE A 31 -5.40 0.82 -14.85
C ILE A 31 -5.79 -0.34 -15.75
N TYR A 32 -5.30 -0.34 -16.98
CA TYR A 32 -5.48 -1.47 -17.89
C TYR A 32 -4.51 -2.61 -17.56
N ARG A 33 -4.85 -3.83 -17.98
CA ARG A 33 -4.12 -5.04 -17.54
C ARG A 33 -2.66 -5.05 -18.00
N ASP A 34 -2.42 -4.52 -19.19
CA ASP A 34 -1.11 -4.31 -19.82
C ASP A 34 -0.28 -3.23 -19.12
N GLU A 35 -0.91 -2.30 -18.41
CA GLU A 35 -0.22 -1.27 -17.63
C GLU A 35 0.18 -1.72 -16.22
N ILE A 36 -0.41 -2.83 -15.72
CA ILE A 36 -0.14 -3.34 -14.36
C ILE A 36 1.36 -3.50 -14.08
N PRO A 37 2.18 -4.13 -14.96
CA PRO A 37 3.61 -4.30 -14.70
C PRO A 37 4.36 -2.97 -14.53
N LYS A 38 4.02 -1.97 -15.36
CA LYS A 38 4.60 -0.62 -15.26
C LYS A 38 4.26 0.03 -13.91
N TRP A 39 3.01 -0.08 -13.47
CA TRP A 39 2.59 0.47 -12.18
C TRP A 39 3.20 -0.27 -10.99
N GLN A 40 3.36 -1.60 -11.08
CA GLN A 40 4.10 -2.36 -10.07
C GLN A 40 5.53 -1.86 -9.90
N GLU A 41 6.24 -1.61 -11.01
CA GLU A 41 7.61 -1.08 -10.98
C GLU A 41 7.67 0.33 -10.37
N ILE A 42 6.79 1.25 -10.83
CA ILE A 42 6.73 2.61 -10.28
C ILE A 42 6.47 2.56 -8.77
N ILE A 43 5.50 1.77 -8.33
CA ILE A 43 5.18 1.68 -6.91
C ILE A 43 6.35 1.06 -6.12
N ALA A 44 6.97 -0.01 -6.61
CA ALA A 44 8.12 -0.65 -5.95
C ALA A 44 9.34 0.28 -5.79
N ASN A 45 9.54 1.21 -6.71
CA ASN A 45 10.61 2.19 -6.61
C ASN A 45 10.32 3.35 -5.65
N ASN A 46 9.03 3.57 -5.30
CA ASN A 46 8.60 4.72 -4.50
C ASN A 46 8.00 4.31 -3.14
N MET A 47 7.83 3.02 -2.86
CA MET A 47 7.23 2.51 -1.63
C MET A 47 7.99 1.30 -1.10
N ILE A 48 8.12 1.21 0.22
CA ILE A 48 8.68 0.05 0.90
C ILE A 48 7.56 -0.95 1.19
N PHE A 49 7.76 -2.20 0.77
CA PHE A 49 6.82 -3.28 1.02
C PHE A 49 7.30 -4.19 2.14
N HIS A 50 6.40 -4.50 3.07
CA HIS A 50 6.60 -5.52 4.09
C HIS A 50 5.56 -6.61 3.90
N ASN A 51 6.00 -7.87 3.82
CA ASN A 51 5.07 -8.99 3.81
C ASN A 51 4.43 -9.12 5.18
N ALA A 52 3.11 -9.07 5.21
CA ALA A 52 2.33 -9.22 6.41
C ALA A 52 2.19 -10.73 6.76
N ALA A 53 2.50 -11.08 8.01
CA ALA A 53 2.25 -12.40 8.60
C ALA A 53 0.78 -12.59 9.02
N VAL A 54 0.01 -11.50 9.22
CA VAL A 54 -1.41 -11.50 9.58
C VAL A 54 -2.16 -10.48 8.71
N ASN A 55 -3.48 -10.56 8.61
CA ASN A 55 -4.28 -9.61 7.81
C ASN A 55 -4.88 -8.46 8.65
N GLU A 56 -4.60 -8.43 9.95
CA GLU A 56 -5.17 -7.47 10.90
C GLU A 56 -4.38 -6.15 10.87
N SER A 57 -5.00 -5.07 10.41
CA SER A 57 -4.35 -3.76 10.36
C SER A 57 -3.96 -3.23 11.74
N GLU A 58 -4.73 -3.54 12.77
CA GLU A 58 -4.47 -3.15 14.17
C GLU A 58 -3.16 -3.74 14.70
N HIS A 59 -2.86 -4.99 14.33
CA HIS A 59 -1.60 -5.64 14.68
C HIS A 59 -0.41 -4.80 14.20
N TYR A 60 -0.43 -4.38 12.94
CA TYR A 60 0.66 -3.57 12.37
C TYR A 60 0.66 -2.14 12.89
N ALA A 61 -0.50 -1.51 13.07
CA ALA A 61 -0.61 -0.16 13.62
C ALA A 61 0.03 -0.08 15.02
N SER A 62 -0.10 -1.13 15.83
CA SER A 62 0.53 -1.20 17.16
C SER A 62 2.06 -1.23 17.09
N CYS A 63 2.64 -1.77 16.01
CA CYS A 63 4.08 -1.87 15.79
C CYS A 63 4.69 -0.61 15.15
N LEU A 64 3.87 0.35 14.69
CA LEU A 64 4.36 1.57 14.08
C LEU A 64 4.98 2.53 15.12
N PRO A 65 5.99 3.32 14.72
CA PRO A 65 6.51 4.42 15.53
C PRO A 65 5.39 5.33 16.05
N ARG A 66 5.55 5.86 17.28
CA ARG A 66 4.54 6.69 17.98
C ARG A 66 3.89 7.77 17.12
N LYS A 67 4.64 8.40 16.20
CA LYS A 67 4.12 9.43 15.27
C LYS A 67 3.00 8.96 14.33
N TYR A 68 2.70 7.66 14.28
CA TYR A 68 1.61 7.05 13.50
C TYR A 68 0.56 6.33 14.34
N ARG A 69 0.76 6.24 15.65
CA ARG A 69 -0.31 5.80 16.54
C ARG A 69 -1.29 6.96 16.59
N SER A 70 -2.54 6.73 16.20
CA SER A 70 -3.62 7.68 16.41
C SER A 70 -3.70 7.94 17.92
N GLU A 71 -3.05 9.00 18.40
CA GLU A 71 -3.21 9.49 19.76
C GLU A 71 -4.40 10.47 19.73
N ASP A 72 -5.41 10.17 20.55
CA ASP A 72 -6.47 11.11 20.93
C ASP A 72 -5.90 12.34 21.66
#